data_AF-A0A8H6FMU3-F1
#
_entry.id   AF-A0A8H6FMU3-F1
#
_cell.length_a   1.000
_cell.length_b   1.000
_cell.length_c   1.000
_cell.angle_alpha   90.00
_cell.angle_beta   90.00
_cell.angle_gamma   90.00
#
_symmetry.space_group_name_H-M   'P 1'
#
loop_
_entity.id
_entity.type
_entity.pdbx_description
1 polymer ?
#
loop_
_entity_poly.entity_id
_entity_poly.type
_entity_poly.pdbx_seq_one_letter_code
_entity_poly.pdbx_strand_id
1 'polypeptide(L)'
;MEDHESQSLRSLTDKMNAAHVEDPCSGSEKNGAPNTKDSSGADERPGLSNLAGELQNLIITNLHPSAAIALSQTNRHFHSCAYLHRLPSPTVFDYLQEKELLPIKLDDYACYTCLRFKPRPTFGTRQTRSILEKLGQSAHKRYCFECGSMPGNHLPC
;
A
#
# COMPACT_ATOMS: atom_id res chain seq x y z
N MET A 1 20.09 37.94 -28.12
CA MET A 1 20.05 38.63 -26.82
C MET A 1 19.41 37.65 -25.84
N GLU A 2 20.09 36.52 -25.58
CA GLU A 2 19.48 35.31 -25.00
C GLU A 2 20.43 34.60 -24.00
N ASP A 3 21.25 35.34 -23.26
CA ASP A 3 22.33 34.73 -22.45
C ASP A 3 22.26 35.05 -20.94
N HIS A 4 21.06 35.34 -20.38
CA HIS A 4 20.96 35.76 -18.97
C HIS A 4 20.12 34.86 -18.02
N GLU A 5 19.27 33.95 -18.51
CA GLU A 5 18.48 33.08 -17.61
C GLU A 5 19.20 31.80 -17.18
N SER A 6 20.23 31.37 -17.92
CA SER A 6 20.94 30.11 -17.65
C SER A 6 21.92 30.16 -16.46
N GLN A 7 22.18 31.33 -15.89
CA GLN A 7 23.09 31.49 -14.75
C GLN A 7 22.41 31.40 -13.39
N SER A 8 21.07 31.53 -13.32
CA SER A 8 20.34 31.56 -12.04
C SER A 8 20.10 30.15 -11.46
N LEU A 9 19.99 29.12 -12.30
CA LEU A 9 19.67 27.74 -11.86
C LEU A 9 20.89 26.92 -11.41
N ARG A 10 22.12 27.39 -11.69
CA ARG A 10 23.36 26.73 -11.25
C ARG A 10 23.75 27.07 -9.80
N SER A 11 23.20 28.13 -9.23
CA SER A 11 23.50 28.58 -7.85
C SER A 11 22.72 27.83 -6.76
N LEU A 12 21.65 27.10 -7.14
CA LEU A 12 20.81 26.36 -6.20
C LEU A 12 21.21 24.89 -6.02
N THR A 13 22.05 24.34 -6.89
CA THR A 13 22.49 22.93 -6.84
C THR A 13 23.79 22.72 -6.07
N ASP A 14 24.53 23.77 -5.73
CA ASP A 14 25.78 23.70 -4.95
C ASP A 14 25.60 23.68 -3.42
N LYS A 15 24.35 23.63 -2.91
CA LYS A 15 24.07 23.67 -1.46
C LYS A 15 23.67 22.34 -0.81
N MET A 16 23.72 21.21 -1.52
CA MET A 16 23.25 19.92 -0.98
C MET A 16 24.33 18.83 -0.80
N ASN A 17 25.60 19.10 -1.12
CA ASN A 17 26.68 18.11 -0.93
C ASN A 17 27.69 18.57 0.12
N ALA A 18 27.30 18.49 1.39
CA ALA A 18 28.25 18.54 2.50
C ALA A 18 27.65 17.87 3.76
N ALA A 19 27.76 16.54 3.86
CA ALA A 19 27.81 15.84 5.14
C ALA A 19 28.43 14.44 4.97
N HIS A 20 29.67 14.34 5.46
CA HIS A 20 30.41 13.16 5.96
C HIS A 20 29.50 12.03 6.50
N VAL A 21 29.68 10.74 6.17
CA VAL A 21 30.77 9.80 6.57
C VAL A 21 31.06 9.83 8.07
N GLU A 22 30.59 8.81 8.80
CA GLU A 22 31.29 8.11 9.90
C GLU A 22 30.45 6.85 10.27
N ASP A 23 31.03 5.67 10.08
CA ASP A 23 30.71 4.42 10.80
C ASP A 23 32.00 4.08 11.58
N PRO A 24 31.93 3.68 12.87
CA PRO A 24 32.36 2.31 13.12
C PRO A 24 31.59 1.57 14.24
N CYS A 25 31.40 0.29 13.96
CA CYS A 25 30.99 -0.79 14.84
C CYS A 25 31.97 -0.98 16.03
N SER A 26 31.47 -1.04 17.28
CA SER A 26 32.03 -1.88 18.36
C SER A 26 31.19 -1.80 19.65
N GLY A 27 30.92 -2.96 20.27
CA GLY A 27 30.33 -3.04 21.62
C GLY A 27 29.50 -4.32 21.86
N SER A 28 30.14 -5.35 22.40
CA SER A 28 29.52 -6.61 22.81
C SER A 28 29.09 -6.60 24.29
N GLU A 29 28.18 -7.53 24.60
CA GLU A 29 27.95 -8.23 25.90
C GLU A 29 26.89 -7.75 26.91
N LYS A 30 25.79 -8.54 26.93
CA LYS A 30 25.29 -9.39 28.04
C LYS A 30 24.38 -8.81 29.14
N ASN A 31 23.22 -9.48 29.21
CA ASN A 31 22.45 -9.94 30.38
C ASN A 31 21.43 -8.98 31.02
N GLY A 32 20.20 -9.49 31.14
CA GLY A 32 19.25 -9.05 32.17
C GLY A 32 17.81 -9.05 31.69
N ALA A 33 17.18 -10.22 31.61
CA ALA A 33 15.72 -10.30 31.58
C ALA A 33 15.17 -10.07 33.01
N PRO A 34 14.20 -9.18 33.20
CA PRO A 34 13.23 -9.30 34.28
C PRO A 34 11.98 -9.96 33.71
N ASN A 35 11.73 -11.15 34.23
CA ASN A 35 10.53 -11.93 34.05
C ASN A 35 9.38 -11.24 34.80
N THR A 36 8.56 -10.44 34.12
CA THR A 36 7.25 -10.05 34.62
C THR A 36 6.19 -10.95 33.98
N LYS A 37 5.86 -12.01 34.72
CA LYS A 37 4.60 -12.73 34.57
C LYS A 37 3.47 -11.79 35.01
N ASP A 38 2.94 -11.01 34.09
CA ASP A 38 1.71 -10.27 34.33
C ASP A 38 0.64 -10.71 33.33
N SER A 39 -0.18 -11.66 33.79
CA SER A 39 -1.61 -11.72 33.55
C SER A 39 -2.10 -11.61 32.10
N SER A 40 -1.93 -12.67 31.31
CA SER A 40 -2.73 -12.86 30.09
C SER A 40 -4.16 -13.28 30.47
N GLY A 41 -4.96 -12.32 30.93
CA GLY A 41 -6.41 -12.42 30.79
C GLY A 41 -6.69 -12.47 29.30
N ALA A 42 -7.10 -13.64 28.78
CA ALA A 42 -7.60 -13.73 27.42
C ALA A 42 -8.74 -12.71 27.30
N ASP A 43 -8.57 -11.71 26.45
CA ASP A 43 -9.60 -10.72 26.14
C ASP A 43 -10.79 -11.49 25.55
N GLU A 44 -11.77 -11.85 26.40
CA GLU A 44 -12.99 -12.59 26.04
C GLU A 44 -13.96 -11.74 25.20
N ARG A 45 -13.46 -10.74 24.48
CA ARG A 45 -14.28 -10.00 23.52
C ARG A 45 -14.47 -10.87 22.29
N PRO A 46 -15.71 -11.20 21.92
CA PRO A 46 -15.96 -11.91 20.69
C PRO A 46 -15.36 -11.10 19.54
N GLY A 47 -14.40 -11.71 18.83
CA GLY A 47 -13.76 -11.07 17.69
C GLY A 47 -14.78 -10.74 16.60
N LEU A 48 -14.44 -9.80 15.71
CA LEU A 48 -15.32 -9.34 14.63
C LEU A 48 -15.93 -10.49 13.80
N SER A 49 -15.21 -11.62 13.69
CA SER A 49 -15.65 -12.82 12.97
C SER A 49 -16.80 -13.57 13.63
N ASN A 50 -17.04 -13.36 14.93
CA ASN A 50 -18.11 -14.01 15.69
C ASN A 50 -19.45 -13.25 15.63
N LEU A 51 -19.47 -12.04 15.05
CA LEU A 51 -20.70 -11.27 14.87
C LEU A 51 -21.53 -11.82 13.71
N ALA A 52 -22.84 -11.57 13.72
CA ALA A 52 -23.70 -11.85 12.57
C ALA A 52 -23.21 -11.12 11.31
N GLY A 53 -23.36 -11.73 10.13
CA GLY A 53 -22.85 -11.19 8.87
C GLY A 53 -23.37 -9.79 8.54
N GLU A 54 -24.59 -9.45 8.96
CA GLU A 54 -25.17 -8.11 8.82
C GLU A 54 -24.41 -7.05 9.64
N LEU A 55 -24.05 -7.37 10.89
CA LEU A 55 -23.25 -6.48 11.74
C LEU A 55 -21.84 -6.32 11.20
N GLN A 56 -21.24 -7.41 10.69
CA GLN A 56 -19.94 -7.34 10.03
C GLN A 56 -20.00 -6.40 8.81
N ASN A 57 -21.06 -6.49 8.01
CA ASN A 57 -21.26 -5.62 6.85
C ASN A 57 -21.41 -4.16 7.27
N LEU A 58 -22.25 -3.88 8.25
CA LEU A 58 -22.45 -2.52 8.75
C LEU A 58 -21.14 -1.91 9.23
N ILE A 59 -20.29 -2.69 9.92
CA ILE A 59 -18.97 -2.23 10.34
C ILE A 59 -18.11 -1.96 9.11
N ILE A 60 -17.97 -2.92 8.19
CA ILE A 60 -17.11 -2.80 7.00
C ILE A 60 -17.51 -1.61 6.12
N THR A 61 -18.80 -1.35 5.91
CA THR A 61 -19.28 -0.23 5.09
C THR A 61 -19.01 1.13 5.72
N ASN A 62 -18.80 1.18 7.03
CA ASN A 62 -18.49 2.41 7.78
C ASN A 62 -17.01 2.56 8.11
N LEU A 63 -16.14 1.61 7.70
CA LEU A 63 -14.70 1.72 7.89
C LEU A 63 -14.10 2.73 6.90
N HIS A 64 -13.13 3.50 7.38
CA HIS A 64 -12.26 4.28 6.51
C HIS A 64 -11.53 3.33 5.52
N PRO A 65 -11.28 3.72 4.26
CA PRO A 65 -10.65 2.87 3.26
C PRO A 65 -9.33 2.22 3.72
N SER A 66 -8.51 2.93 4.50
CA SER A 66 -7.28 2.38 5.07
C SER A 66 -7.54 1.18 5.99
N ALA A 67 -8.52 1.28 6.88
CA ALA A 67 -8.89 0.23 7.81
C ALA A 67 -9.56 -0.94 7.10
N ALA A 68 -10.39 -0.65 6.09
CA ALA A 68 -10.99 -1.67 5.23
C ALA A 68 -9.95 -2.49 4.47
N ILE A 69 -8.95 -1.83 3.86
CA ILE A 69 -7.82 -2.50 3.21
C ILE A 69 -7.04 -3.33 4.22
N ALA A 70 -6.69 -2.78 5.38
CA ALA A 70 -5.97 -3.51 6.43
C ALA A 70 -6.75 -4.75 6.88
N LEU A 71 -8.06 -4.62 7.13
CA LEU A 71 -8.93 -5.72 7.51
C LEU A 71 -8.97 -6.82 6.45
N SER A 72 -9.05 -6.45 5.16
CA SER A 72 -9.02 -7.41 4.04
C SER A 72 -7.74 -8.25 3.97
N GLN A 73 -6.64 -7.75 4.56
CA GLN A 73 -5.35 -8.42 4.57
C GLN A 73 -5.16 -9.34 5.79
N THR A 74 -6.08 -9.35 6.75
CA THR A 74 -5.94 -10.11 8.00
C THR A 74 -6.30 -11.60 7.85
N ASN A 75 -7.40 -11.92 7.19
CA ASN A 75 -7.86 -13.29 7.02
C ASN A 75 -8.64 -13.48 5.72
N ARG A 76 -8.80 -14.74 5.30
CA ARG A 76 -9.53 -15.10 4.07
C ARG A 76 -11.00 -14.67 4.10
N HIS A 77 -11.64 -14.69 5.26
CA HIS A 77 -13.05 -14.31 5.44
C HIS A 77 -13.26 -12.84 5.08
N PHE A 78 -12.52 -11.94 5.73
CA PHE A 78 -12.55 -10.51 5.48
C PHE A 78 -11.95 -10.15 4.13
N HIS A 79 -10.98 -10.91 3.60
CA HIS A 79 -10.59 -10.76 2.20
C HIS A 79 -11.80 -10.95 1.29
N SER A 80 -12.55 -12.05 1.42
CA SER A 80 -13.74 -12.29 0.58
C SER A 80 -14.86 -11.26 0.80
N CYS A 81 -15.10 -10.83 2.03
CA CYS A 81 -16.14 -9.85 2.37
C CYS A 81 -15.80 -8.44 1.89
N ALA A 82 -14.55 -8.01 2.04
CA ALA A 82 -14.07 -6.69 1.63
C ALA A 82 -13.85 -6.60 0.12
N TYR A 83 -13.32 -7.66 -0.49
CA TYR A 83 -12.81 -7.63 -1.85
C TYR A 83 -13.88 -7.79 -2.93
N LEU A 84 -14.87 -8.66 -2.73
CA LEU A 84 -15.69 -9.10 -3.85
C LEU A 84 -16.89 -8.20 -4.16
N HIS A 85 -17.60 -7.63 -3.17
CA HIS A 85 -18.87 -6.94 -3.48
C HIS A 85 -19.33 -5.82 -2.50
N ARG A 86 -18.55 -5.46 -1.46
CA ARG A 86 -19.14 -4.70 -0.33
C ARG A 86 -18.43 -3.42 0.08
N LEU A 87 -17.18 -3.22 -0.30
CA LEU A 87 -16.58 -1.89 -0.19
C LEU A 87 -17.10 -1.04 -1.36
N PRO A 88 -17.49 0.23 -1.13
CA PRO A 88 -17.79 1.14 -2.23
C PRO A 88 -16.50 1.26 -3.07
N SER A 89 -16.48 0.54 -4.18
CA SER A 89 -15.36 0.46 -5.12
C SER A 89 -14.72 1.83 -5.43
N PRO A 90 -15.47 2.94 -5.65
CA PRO A 90 -14.84 4.24 -5.85
C PRO A 90 -13.99 4.67 -4.66
N THR A 91 -14.52 4.64 -3.42
CA THR A 91 -13.79 5.15 -2.23
C THR A 91 -12.47 4.44 -1.93
N VAL A 92 -12.38 3.13 -2.15
CA VAL A 92 -11.14 2.38 -1.91
C VAL A 92 -10.14 2.61 -3.04
N PHE A 93 -10.63 2.69 -4.27
CA PHE A 93 -9.78 2.89 -5.44
C PHE A 93 -9.21 4.30 -5.48
N ASP A 94 -10.02 5.29 -5.15
CA ASP A 94 -9.62 6.69 -5.00
C ASP A 94 -8.57 6.83 -3.91
N TYR A 95 -8.77 6.19 -2.75
CA TYR A 95 -7.78 6.15 -1.68
C TYR A 95 -6.46 5.52 -2.14
N LEU A 96 -6.49 4.37 -2.82
CA LEU A 96 -5.29 3.73 -3.33
C LEU A 96 -4.57 4.61 -4.36
N GLN A 97 -5.31 5.26 -5.25
CA GLN A 97 -4.75 6.15 -6.26
C GLN A 97 -4.11 7.39 -5.61
N GLU A 98 -4.76 8.00 -4.63
CA GLU A 98 -4.19 9.12 -3.87
C GLU A 98 -2.86 8.72 -3.20
N LYS A 99 -2.82 7.54 -2.57
CA LYS A 99 -1.59 7.05 -1.90
C LYS A 99 -0.50 6.61 -2.88
N GLU A 100 -0.87 6.17 -4.08
CA GLU A 100 0.07 5.82 -5.16
C GLU A 100 0.89 7.02 -5.66
N LEU A 101 0.32 8.22 -5.57
CA LEU A 101 0.93 9.46 -6.06
C LEU A 101 1.84 10.14 -5.05
N LEU A 102 1.96 9.59 -3.82
CA LEU A 102 2.89 10.12 -2.82
C LEU A 102 4.35 9.99 -3.31
N PRO A 103 5.24 10.97 -3.03
CA PRO A 103 6.64 10.92 -3.49
C PRO A 103 7.40 9.65 -3.08
N ILE A 104 7.07 9.10 -1.91
CA ILE A 104 7.67 7.86 -1.37
C ILE A 104 7.25 6.61 -2.17
N LYS A 105 6.18 6.71 -2.98
CA LYS A 105 5.57 5.60 -3.74
C LYS A 105 5.72 5.75 -5.25
N LEU A 106 6.63 6.59 -5.73
CA LEU A 106 6.82 6.84 -7.17
C LEU A 106 7.12 5.57 -7.97
N ASP A 107 7.90 4.64 -7.42
CA ASP A 107 8.25 3.37 -8.09
C ASP A 107 7.31 2.19 -7.79
N ASP A 108 6.36 2.39 -6.87
CA ASP A 108 5.34 1.42 -6.52
C ASP A 108 4.07 1.67 -7.31
N TYR A 109 3.37 0.59 -7.65
CA TYR A 109 2.07 0.61 -8.29
C TYR A 109 1.04 -0.10 -7.41
N ALA A 110 -0.18 0.43 -7.33
CA ALA A 110 -1.29 -0.20 -6.66
C ALA A 110 -1.84 -1.35 -7.51
N CYS A 111 -1.99 -2.52 -6.88
CA CYS A 111 -2.76 -3.62 -7.42
C CYS A 111 -4.19 -3.54 -6.87
N TYR A 112 -5.17 -3.34 -7.74
CA TYR A 112 -6.58 -3.22 -7.37
C TYR A 112 -7.25 -4.57 -7.10
N THR A 113 -6.53 -5.68 -7.35
CA THR A 113 -6.93 -7.02 -6.90
C THR A 113 -6.51 -7.30 -5.46
N CYS A 114 -5.22 -7.34 -5.13
CA CYS A 114 -4.81 -7.63 -3.74
C CYS A 114 -4.78 -6.40 -2.82
N LEU A 115 -5.14 -5.20 -3.31
CA LEU A 115 -5.12 -3.92 -2.57
C LEU A 115 -3.76 -3.64 -1.90
N ARG A 116 -2.67 -3.92 -2.60
CA ARG A 116 -1.28 -3.71 -2.13
C ARG A 116 -0.50 -2.86 -3.12
N PHE A 117 0.41 -2.05 -2.59
CA PHE A 117 1.48 -1.42 -3.36
C PHE A 117 2.57 -2.45 -3.64
N LYS A 118 2.98 -2.53 -4.90
CA LYS A 118 4.02 -3.45 -5.36
C LYS A 118 4.96 -2.72 -6.32
N PRO A 119 6.24 -3.12 -6.42
CA PRO A 119 7.17 -2.50 -7.35
C PRO A 119 6.72 -2.60 -8.81
N ARG A 120 7.03 -1.59 -9.63
CA ARG A 120 6.70 -1.56 -11.07
C ARG A 120 6.97 -2.87 -11.84
N PRO A 121 8.09 -3.61 -11.63
CA PRO A 121 8.37 -4.86 -12.35
C PRO A 121 7.37 -6.00 -12.07
N THR A 122 6.52 -5.88 -11.05
CA THR A 122 5.48 -6.87 -10.74
C THR A 122 4.21 -6.72 -11.58
N PHE A 123 4.20 -5.74 -12.50
CA PHE A 123 3.08 -5.43 -13.39
C PHE A 123 3.51 -5.57 -14.85
N GLY A 124 2.54 -5.88 -15.72
CA GLY A 124 2.77 -5.93 -17.17
C GLY A 124 3.14 -4.56 -17.74
N THR A 125 3.97 -4.51 -18.79
CA THR A 125 4.38 -3.26 -19.44
C THR A 125 3.20 -2.41 -19.89
N ARG A 126 2.14 -3.04 -20.44
CA ARG A 126 0.90 -2.35 -20.81
C ARG A 126 0.21 -1.71 -19.60
N GLN A 127 0.27 -2.35 -18.43
CA GLN A 127 -0.32 -1.83 -17.21
C GLN A 127 0.41 -0.60 -16.65
N THR A 128 1.66 -0.35 -17.05
CA THR A 128 2.49 0.76 -16.52
C THR A 128 2.82 1.85 -17.54
N ARG A 129 2.30 1.74 -18.77
CA ARG A 129 2.58 2.65 -19.91
C ARG A 129 1.36 2.91 -20.81
N SER A 130 0.14 2.69 -20.34
CA SER A 130 -1.09 2.89 -21.14
C SER A 130 -2.15 3.64 -20.32
N ILE A 131 -3.41 3.60 -20.76
CA ILE A 131 -4.57 4.06 -19.99
C ILE A 131 -4.68 3.46 -18.57
N LEU A 132 -3.90 2.42 -18.26
CA LEU A 132 -3.79 1.78 -16.95
C LEU A 132 -2.69 2.37 -16.05
N GLU A 133 -1.89 3.33 -16.52
CA GLU A 133 -0.86 3.98 -15.70
C GLU A 133 -1.46 4.77 -14.52
N LYS A 134 -0.61 5.34 -13.64
CA LYS A 134 -1.04 5.96 -12.36
C LYS A 134 -2.12 7.04 -12.52
N LEU A 135 -1.99 7.85 -13.57
CA LEU A 135 -2.94 8.91 -13.92
C LEU A 135 -3.84 8.54 -15.10
N GLY A 136 -3.80 7.27 -15.53
CA GLY A 136 -4.59 6.78 -16.64
C GLY A 136 -6.06 6.59 -16.27
N GLN A 137 -6.96 6.76 -17.25
CA GLN A 137 -8.42 6.64 -17.06
C GLN A 137 -8.90 5.29 -16.52
N SER A 138 -8.09 4.25 -16.66
CA SER A 138 -8.39 2.88 -16.24
C SER A 138 -7.38 2.36 -15.22
N ALA A 139 -6.69 3.23 -14.46
CA ALA A 139 -5.75 2.85 -13.41
C ALA A 139 -6.32 1.78 -12.45
N HIS A 140 -7.60 1.89 -12.08
CA HIS A 140 -8.31 0.96 -11.20
C HIS A 140 -8.43 -0.48 -11.74
N LYS A 141 -8.13 -0.73 -13.02
CA LYS A 141 -8.14 -2.09 -13.62
C LYS A 141 -6.79 -2.80 -13.49
N ARG A 142 -5.81 -2.17 -12.84
CA ARG A 142 -4.45 -2.69 -12.71
C ARG A 142 -4.35 -3.82 -11.69
N TYR A 143 -3.54 -4.83 -12.01
CA TYR A 143 -3.25 -5.95 -11.13
C TYR A 143 -1.81 -6.46 -11.28
N CYS A 144 -1.23 -6.96 -10.21
CA CYS A 144 0.09 -7.58 -10.26
C CYS A 144 0.05 -8.96 -10.93
N PHE A 145 1.20 -9.46 -11.38
CA PHE A 145 1.30 -10.77 -12.05
C PHE A 145 0.76 -11.93 -11.20
N GLU A 146 0.95 -11.89 -9.87
CA GLU A 146 0.39 -12.88 -8.94
C GLU A 146 -1.14 -12.92 -9.07
N CYS A 147 -1.79 -11.75 -9.06
CA CYS A 147 -3.23 -11.62 -9.18
C CYS A 147 -3.77 -11.97 -10.58
N GLY A 148 -2.99 -11.67 -11.63
CA GLY A 148 -3.32 -11.99 -13.02
C GLY A 148 -3.17 -13.46 -13.39
N SER A 149 -2.40 -14.22 -12.60
CA SER A 149 -2.21 -15.67 -12.78
C SER A 149 -3.38 -16.49 -12.24
N MET A 150 -4.33 -15.86 -11.51
CA MET A 150 -5.52 -16.55 -10.99
C MET A 150 -6.57 -16.76 -12.10
N PRO A 151 -7.22 -17.94 -12.16
CA PRO A 151 -8.25 -18.21 -13.16
C PRO A 151 -9.40 -17.21 -13.01
N GLY A 152 -9.75 -16.53 -14.11
CA GLY A 152 -10.83 -15.53 -14.16
C GLY A 152 -10.40 -14.06 -14.15
N ASN A 153 -9.12 -13.76 -13.91
CA ASN A 153 -8.57 -12.39 -13.95
C ASN A 153 -7.83 -12.05 -15.27
N HIS A 154 -7.98 -12.87 -16.30
CA HIS A 154 -7.28 -12.67 -17.58
C HIS A 154 -7.75 -11.38 -18.25
N LEU A 155 -6.81 -10.43 -18.44
CA LEU A 155 -7.03 -9.31 -19.37
C LEU A 155 -7.16 -9.90 -20.78
N PRO A 156 -8.10 -9.43 -21.62
CA PRO A 156 -8.03 -9.70 -23.05
C PRO A 156 -6.69 -9.15 -23.55
N CYS A 157 -5.98 -9.99 -24.30
CA CYS A 157 -4.73 -9.63 -24.97
C CYS A 157 -4.92 -8.49 -25.97
#